data_AF-A0AAW1RIV2-F1
#
_entry.id   AF-A0AAW1RIV2-F1
#
_cell.length_a   1.000
_cell.length_b   1.000
_cell.length_c   1.000
_cell.angle_alpha   90.00
_cell.angle_beta   90.00
_cell.angle_gamma   90.00
#
_symmetry.space_group_name_H-M   'P 1'
#
loop_
_entity.id
_entity.type
_entity.pdbx_description
1 polymer ?
#
loop_
_entity_poly.entity_id
_entity_poly.type
_entity_poly.pdbx_seq_one_letter_code
_entity_poly.pdbx_strand_id
1 'polypeptide(L)'
;MQDDSVWRKLAEKKWGSATLALRKGSSTKWMAYAKHRMCLTTHPTSPLDLIQEGVTDPWQHLVCCLLCSRTTGGAVVLDTIESFLRRYTTPTAVLAASETEICCAIKSVGLQELRCKALRLMSHSFLAEDWEEPSEFFGCGRFAADSWRIFCRGGAASLGPRDVEDATLQRYLRWARTGAADTPAPKPRRNRAAPAGAAAAKRRAGRARPARNTPELRSARRC
;
A
#
# COMPACT_ATOMS: atom_id res chain seq x y z
N MET A 1 -4.68 5.51 37.08
CA MET A 1 -4.72 6.73 36.23
C MET A 1 -3.44 6.95 35.40
N GLN A 2 -2.26 6.45 35.80
CA GLN A 2 -1.01 6.62 35.02
C GLN A 2 -0.96 5.87 33.68
N ASP A 3 -1.65 4.73 33.57
CA ASP A 3 -1.59 3.84 32.41
C ASP A 3 -2.11 4.53 31.12
N ASP A 4 -3.23 5.25 31.18
CA ASP A 4 -3.85 5.82 29.97
C ASP A 4 -3.05 6.97 29.33
N SER A 5 -2.32 7.74 30.15
CA SER A 5 -1.41 8.79 29.64
C SER A 5 -0.23 8.19 28.88
N VAL A 6 0.27 7.02 29.30
CA VAL A 6 1.33 6.30 28.59
C VAL A 6 0.84 5.86 27.22
N TRP A 7 -0.37 5.30 27.12
CA TRP A 7 -0.97 4.93 25.85
C TRP A 7 -1.23 6.11 24.92
N ARG A 8 -1.63 7.26 25.47
CA ARG A 8 -1.75 8.51 24.72
C ARG A 8 -0.41 8.93 24.08
N LYS A 9 0.66 8.99 24.88
CA LYS A 9 2.01 9.34 24.41
C LYS A 9 2.53 8.32 23.40
N LEU A 10 2.25 7.04 23.61
CA LEU A 10 2.63 5.98 22.69
C LEU A 10 1.93 6.12 21.34
N ALA A 11 0.62 6.39 21.34
CA ALA A 11 -0.17 6.61 20.14
C ALA A 11 0.34 7.81 19.33
N GLU A 12 0.59 8.95 20.00
CA GLU A 12 1.19 10.12 19.37
C GLU A 12 2.59 9.81 18.79
N LYS A 13 3.44 9.09 19.54
CA LYS A 13 4.76 8.69 19.06
C LYS A 13 4.68 7.79 17.82
N LYS A 14 3.71 6.87 17.76
CA LYS A 14 3.59 5.92 16.65
C LYS A 14 2.96 6.53 15.40
N TRP A 15 1.90 7.29 15.55
CA TRP A 15 1.09 7.72 14.40
C TRP A 15 1.13 9.23 14.15
N GLY A 16 1.86 9.98 14.99
CA GLY A 16 2.12 11.40 14.86
C GLY A 16 1.11 12.29 15.60
N SER A 17 1.36 13.60 15.58
CA SER A 17 0.61 14.60 16.35
C SER A 17 -0.86 14.73 15.96
N ALA A 18 -1.22 14.42 14.70
CA ALA A 18 -2.62 14.48 14.26
C ALA A 18 -3.49 13.45 15.01
N THR A 19 -2.91 12.40 15.57
CA THR A 19 -3.59 11.42 16.43
C THR A 19 -4.35 12.09 17.57
N LEU A 20 -3.72 13.08 18.22
CA LEU A 20 -4.33 13.78 19.37
C LEU A 20 -5.39 14.79 18.94
N ALA A 21 -5.21 15.40 17.76
CA ALA A 21 -6.12 16.43 17.24
C ALA A 21 -7.38 15.84 16.59
N LEU A 22 -7.24 14.71 15.90
CA LEU A 22 -8.30 14.13 15.07
C LEU A 22 -9.20 13.14 15.82
N ARG A 23 -8.72 12.56 16.93
CA ARG A 23 -9.53 11.66 17.74
C ARG A 23 -10.69 12.43 18.37
N LYS A 24 -11.88 12.32 17.78
CA LYS A 24 -13.09 13.01 18.25
C LYS A 24 -13.82 12.17 19.31
N GLY A 25 -14.22 12.80 20.42
CA GLY A 25 -15.35 12.36 21.26
C GLY A 25 -15.38 10.89 21.72
N SER A 26 -14.23 10.22 21.79
CA SER A 26 -14.19 8.77 22.00
C SER A 26 -14.46 8.43 23.47
N SER A 27 -15.49 7.61 23.72
CA SER A 27 -15.82 7.04 25.04
C SER A 27 -14.78 6.03 25.53
N THR A 28 -13.87 5.60 24.65
CA THR A 28 -12.85 4.59 24.96
C THR A 28 -11.59 5.19 25.57
N LYS A 29 -10.86 4.38 26.34
CA LYS A 29 -9.55 4.75 26.91
C LYS A 29 -8.47 4.72 25.83
N TRP A 30 -7.42 5.54 25.95
CA TRP A 30 -6.28 5.52 25.03
C TRP A 30 -5.64 4.14 24.89
N MET A 31 -5.65 3.33 25.95
CA MET A 31 -5.22 1.94 25.89
C MET A 31 -5.98 1.14 24.82
N ALA A 32 -7.31 1.23 24.81
CA ALA A 32 -8.15 0.49 23.85
C ALA A 32 -7.91 0.99 22.43
N TYR A 33 -7.90 2.32 22.26
CA TYR A 33 -7.57 2.98 20.99
C TYR A 33 -6.26 2.49 20.40
N ALA A 34 -5.18 2.50 21.20
CA ALA A 34 -3.85 2.12 20.76
C ALA A 34 -3.75 0.62 20.50
N LYS A 35 -4.25 -0.24 21.40
CA LYS A 35 -4.21 -1.70 21.23
C LYS A 35 -4.97 -2.18 20.00
N HIS A 36 -6.05 -1.50 19.62
CA HIS A 36 -6.80 -1.84 18.42
C HIS A 36 -5.99 -1.57 17.14
N ARG A 37 -5.22 -0.47 17.14
CA ARG A 37 -4.40 0.00 16.01
C ARG A 37 -2.98 -0.56 15.96
N MET A 38 -2.58 -1.33 16.97
CA MET A 38 -1.28 -1.99 17.01
C MET A 38 -1.39 -3.41 16.50
N CYS A 39 -0.32 -3.88 15.85
CA CYS A 39 -0.17 -5.30 15.60
C CYS A 39 0.10 -6.01 16.92
N LEU A 40 -0.66 -7.08 17.18
CA LEU A 40 -0.60 -7.84 18.43
C LEU A 40 0.12 -9.19 18.25
N THR A 41 0.80 -9.39 17.13
CA THR A 41 1.27 -10.70 16.69
C THR A 41 2.55 -10.59 15.88
N THR A 42 3.31 -11.67 15.86
CA THR A 42 4.46 -11.86 14.97
C THR A 42 4.15 -13.03 14.05
N HIS A 43 4.52 -12.91 12.78
CA HIS A 43 4.26 -13.93 11.78
C HIS A 43 5.57 -14.45 11.19
N PRO A 44 5.64 -15.75 10.85
CA PRO A 44 6.81 -16.28 10.17
C PRO A 44 6.84 -15.77 8.71
N THR A 45 8.04 -15.53 8.19
CA THR A 45 8.22 -15.19 6.78
C THR A 45 7.98 -16.42 5.91
N SER A 46 7.08 -16.28 4.95
CA SER A 46 6.68 -17.30 4.00
C SER A 46 7.53 -17.25 2.74
N PRO A 47 7.62 -18.37 2.00
CA PRO A 47 8.25 -18.40 0.69
C PRO A 47 7.45 -17.64 -0.39
N LEU A 48 6.29 -17.07 -0.05
CA LEU A 48 5.51 -16.23 -0.98
C LEU A 48 6.04 -14.79 -1.03
N ASP A 49 6.86 -14.38 -0.05
CA ASP A 49 7.48 -13.07 0.02
C ASP A 49 6.46 -11.93 -0.13
N LEU A 50 5.36 -12.02 0.64
CA LEU A 50 4.32 -11.01 0.59
C LEU A 50 4.80 -9.74 1.31
N ILE A 51 4.64 -8.58 0.68
CA ILE A 51 5.00 -7.29 1.28
C ILE A 51 4.31 -7.04 2.63
N GLN A 52 3.13 -7.64 2.81
CA GLN A 52 2.33 -7.63 4.03
C GLN A 52 3.06 -8.25 5.24
N GLU A 53 3.94 -9.23 5.01
CA GLU A 53 4.67 -9.94 6.07
C GLU A 53 5.80 -9.08 6.64
N GLY A 54 6.38 -8.20 5.83
CA GLY A 54 7.50 -7.33 6.22
C GLY A 54 7.08 -6.09 7.02
N VAL A 55 5.78 -5.87 7.21
CA VAL A 55 5.27 -4.63 7.82
C VAL A 55 4.48 -4.93 9.09
N THR A 56 4.98 -4.42 10.22
CA THR A 56 4.39 -4.66 11.54
C THR A 56 3.38 -3.60 11.98
N ASP A 57 3.39 -2.40 11.38
CA ASP A 57 2.43 -1.36 11.74
C ASP A 57 1.15 -1.53 10.93
N PRO A 58 -0.04 -1.65 11.55
CA PRO A 58 -1.29 -1.89 10.83
C PRO A 58 -1.67 -0.79 9.82
N TRP A 59 -1.32 0.47 10.06
CA TRP A 59 -1.59 1.52 9.08
C TRP A 59 -0.70 1.33 7.84
N GLN A 60 0.60 1.10 8.03
CA GLN A 60 1.52 0.80 6.92
C GLN A 60 1.09 -0.48 6.17
N HIS A 61 0.61 -1.48 6.89
CA HIS A 61 0.08 -2.71 6.30
C HIS A 61 -1.12 -2.42 5.39
N LEU A 62 -2.06 -1.57 5.83
CA LEU A 62 -3.20 -1.16 5.02
C LEU A 62 -2.77 -0.33 3.80
N VAL A 63 -1.72 0.50 3.92
CA VAL A 63 -1.11 1.17 2.76
C VAL A 63 -0.60 0.14 1.74
N CYS A 64 0.10 -0.92 2.19
CA CYS A 64 0.52 -2.00 1.30
C CYS A 64 -0.66 -2.64 0.58
N CYS A 65 -1.71 -3.04 1.31
CA CYS A 65 -2.92 -3.64 0.74
C CYS A 65 -3.59 -2.73 -0.29
N LEU A 66 -3.76 -1.45 0.03
CA LEU A 66 -4.39 -0.46 -0.84
C LEU A 66 -3.60 -0.30 -2.15
N LEU A 67 -2.28 -0.18 -2.05
CA LEU A 67 -1.40 0.03 -3.20
C LEU A 67 -1.20 -1.24 -4.05
N CYS A 68 -1.19 -2.44 -3.46
CA CYS A 68 -1.06 -3.67 -4.23
C CYS A 68 -2.39 -4.20 -4.78
N SER A 69 -3.54 -3.71 -4.29
CA SER A 69 -4.86 -4.14 -4.74
C SER A 69 -5.10 -3.85 -6.23
N ARG A 70 -5.62 -4.83 -6.96
CA ARG A 70 -5.94 -4.72 -8.40
C ARG A 70 -4.77 -4.30 -9.29
N THR A 71 -3.54 -4.59 -8.87
CA THR A 71 -2.34 -4.41 -9.68
C THR A 71 -1.57 -5.70 -9.79
N THR A 72 -0.98 -5.94 -10.96
CA THR A 72 -0.07 -7.08 -11.14
C THR A 72 1.18 -6.80 -10.30
N GLY A 73 1.35 -7.57 -9.23
CA GLY A 73 2.54 -7.47 -8.37
C GLY A 73 3.83 -7.62 -9.17
N GLY A 74 4.89 -6.98 -8.70
CA GLY A 74 6.21 -6.97 -9.33
C GLY A 74 7.10 -5.87 -8.74
N ALA A 75 8.38 -5.85 -9.13
CA ALA A 75 9.39 -4.96 -8.56
C ALA A 75 8.95 -3.49 -8.52
N VAL A 76 8.38 -2.97 -9.60
CA VAL A 76 7.90 -1.57 -9.66
C VAL A 76 6.86 -1.26 -8.57
N VAL A 77 5.91 -2.16 -8.31
CA VAL A 77 4.88 -1.94 -7.27
C VAL A 77 5.53 -1.99 -5.88
N LEU A 78 6.39 -2.98 -5.64
CA LEU A 78 7.10 -3.15 -4.37
C LEU A 78 8.00 -1.95 -4.07
N ASP A 79 8.86 -1.57 -5.02
CA ASP A 79 9.76 -0.41 -4.93
C ASP A 79 8.99 0.89 -4.64
N THR A 80 7.81 1.03 -5.26
CA THR A 80 6.95 2.20 -5.03
C THR A 80 6.37 2.21 -3.62
N ILE A 81 5.86 1.06 -3.14
CA ILE A 81 5.32 0.96 -1.78
C ILE A 81 6.42 1.21 -0.75
N GLU A 82 7.59 0.61 -0.91
CA GLU A 82 8.71 0.83 0.00
C GLU A 82 9.18 2.29 -0.01
N SER A 83 9.29 2.90 -1.19
CA SER A 83 9.67 4.32 -1.31
C SER A 83 8.62 5.23 -0.67
N PHE A 84 7.34 4.90 -0.83
CA PHE A 84 6.24 5.61 -0.20
C PHE A 84 6.31 5.50 1.34
N LEU A 85 6.49 4.29 1.88
CA LEU A 85 6.57 4.06 3.33
C LEU A 85 7.86 4.63 3.95
N ARG A 86 8.98 4.68 3.22
CA ARG A 86 10.19 5.42 3.64
C ARG A 86 9.93 6.91 3.76
N ARG A 87 9.16 7.49 2.83
CA ARG A 87 8.84 8.94 2.83
C ARG A 87 7.76 9.29 3.85
N TYR A 88 6.74 8.44 3.98
CA TYR A 88 5.58 8.66 4.84
C TYR A 88 5.45 7.50 5.82
N THR A 89 6.14 7.62 6.95
CA THR A 89 6.21 6.56 7.96
C THR A 89 4.97 6.49 8.86
N THR A 90 4.12 7.52 8.85
CA THR A 90 2.93 7.63 9.72
C THR A 90 1.72 8.20 8.96
N PRO A 91 0.48 7.93 9.42
CA PRO A 91 -0.71 8.56 8.86
C PRO A 91 -0.65 10.09 8.96
N THR A 92 -0.12 10.66 10.05
CA THR A 92 0.08 12.11 10.18
C THR A 92 0.94 12.67 9.06
N ALA A 93 2.01 11.98 8.65
CA ALA A 93 2.88 12.43 7.56
C ALA A 93 2.14 12.47 6.22
N VAL A 94 1.26 11.50 5.95
CA VAL A 94 0.41 11.50 4.75
C VAL A 94 -0.60 12.65 4.77
N LEU A 95 -1.21 12.91 5.93
CA LEU A 95 -2.20 13.99 6.06
C LEU A 95 -1.58 15.38 5.91
N ALA A 96 -0.33 15.56 6.35
CA ALA A 96 0.44 16.79 6.23
C ALA A 96 0.93 17.07 4.79
N ALA A 97 1.11 16.04 3.97
CA ALA A 97 1.52 16.18 2.58
C ALA A 97 0.41 16.79 1.72
N SER A 98 0.77 17.44 0.61
CA SER A 98 -0.21 17.82 -0.41
C SER A 98 -0.70 16.61 -1.19
N GLU A 99 -1.92 16.69 -1.74
CA GLU A 99 -2.47 15.65 -2.60
C GLU A 99 -1.55 15.37 -3.81
N THR A 100 -1.00 16.42 -4.42
CA THR A 100 -0.07 16.29 -5.54
C THR A 100 1.18 15.48 -5.17
N GLU A 101 1.76 15.68 -3.99
CA GLU A 101 2.92 14.90 -3.55
C GLU A 101 2.58 13.42 -3.38
N ILE A 102 1.44 13.10 -2.75
CA ILE A 102 0.98 11.72 -2.57
C ILE A 102 0.75 11.06 -3.92
N CYS A 103 0.04 11.74 -4.82
CA CYS A 103 -0.27 11.22 -6.15
C CYS A 103 1.00 10.98 -6.98
N CYS A 104 1.98 11.88 -6.92
CA CYS A 104 3.27 11.69 -7.60
C CYS A 104 4.09 10.53 -7.00
N ALA A 105 4.06 10.37 -5.68
CA ALA A 105 4.79 9.29 -5.01
C ALA A 105 4.31 7.89 -5.41
N ILE A 106 3.04 7.74 -5.83
CA ILE A 106 2.43 6.47 -6.22
C ILE A 106 2.19 6.35 -7.73
N LYS A 107 2.76 7.25 -8.54
CA LYS A 107 2.47 7.38 -9.97
C LYS A 107 2.62 6.06 -10.73
N SER A 108 3.68 5.31 -10.43
CA SER A 108 4.05 4.04 -11.04
C SER A 108 3.05 2.90 -10.83
N VAL A 109 2.18 2.97 -9.81
CA VAL A 109 1.26 1.88 -9.46
C VAL A 109 -0.06 1.96 -10.25
N GLY A 110 -0.41 3.12 -10.83
CA GLY A 110 -1.67 3.35 -11.54
C GLY A 110 -2.86 3.65 -10.60
N LEU A 111 -4.04 3.94 -11.19
CA LEU A 111 -5.26 4.34 -10.47
C LEU A 111 -5.03 5.51 -9.47
N GLN A 112 -4.18 6.45 -9.88
CA GLN A 112 -3.56 7.43 -8.99
C GLN A 112 -4.58 8.30 -8.26
N GLU A 113 -5.52 8.90 -8.97
CA GLU A 113 -6.54 9.79 -8.38
C GLU A 113 -7.31 9.08 -7.26
N LEU A 114 -7.80 7.87 -7.54
CA LEU A 114 -8.56 7.07 -6.57
C LEU A 114 -7.69 6.66 -5.37
N ARG A 115 -6.47 6.19 -5.62
CA ARG A 115 -5.57 5.73 -4.55
C ARG A 115 -5.03 6.86 -3.70
N CYS A 116 -4.75 8.00 -4.30
CA CYS A 116 -4.28 9.21 -3.63
C CYS A 116 -5.36 9.72 -2.67
N LYS A 117 -6.61 9.82 -3.15
CA LYS A 117 -7.77 10.09 -2.30
C LYS A 117 -7.92 9.05 -1.20
N ALA A 118 -7.79 7.76 -1.52
CA ALA A 118 -7.94 6.69 -0.55
C ALA A 118 -6.87 6.68 0.54
N LEU A 119 -5.60 6.90 0.21
CA LEU A 119 -4.54 7.00 1.20
C LEU A 119 -4.80 8.12 2.21
N ARG A 120 -5.27 9.29 1.74
CA ARG A 120 -5.59 10.41 2.62
C ARG A 120 -6.79 10.11 3.52
N LEU A 121 -7.89 9.64 2.93
CA LEU A 121 -9.12 9.35 3.68
C LEU A 121 -8.92 8.20 4.67
N MET A 122 -8.30 7.10 4.24
CA MET A 122 -7.96 5.99 5.12
C MET A 122 -7.05 6.44 6.27
N SER A 123 -6.01 7.24 5.99
CA SER A 123 -5.12 7.75 7.06
C SER A 123 -5.85 8.66 8.05
N HIS A 124 -6.82 9.44 7.58
CA HIS A 124 -7.66 10.26 8.44
C HIS A 124 -8.58 9.40 9.30
N SER A 125 -9.38 8.52 8.70
CA SER A 125 -10.33 7.64 9.40
C SER A 125 -9.62 6.71 10.38
N PHE A 126 -8.44 6.18 10.01
CA PHE A 126 -7.60 5.38 10.90
C PHE A 126 -7.31 6.11 12.21
N LEU A 127 -7.03 7.42 12.17
CA LEU A 127 -6.76 8.22 13.36
C LEU A 127 -8.02 8.69 14.09
N ALA A 128 -9.05 9.08 13.34
CA ALA A 128 -10.17 9.86 13.83
C ALA A 128 -11.35 9.03 14.36
N GLU A 129 -11.61 7.87 13.78
CA GLU A 129 -12.85 7.11 13.96
C GLU A 129 -12.66 5.90 14.89
N ASP A 130 -13.69 5.50 15.62
CA ASP A 130 -13.69 4.26 16.40
C ASP A 130 -14.14 3.08 15.51
N TRP A 131 -13.29 2.71 14.55
CA TRP A 131 -13.51 1.61 13.61
C TRP A 131 -13.22 0.25 14.26
N GLU A 132 -13.86 -0.81 13.76
CA GLU A 132 -13.58 -2.19 14.16
C GLU A 132 -12.84 -2.97 13.06
N GLU A 133 -13.10 -2.65 11.80
CA GLU A 133 -12.56 -3.35 10.65
C GLU A 133 -12.08 -2.42 9.55
N PRO A 134 -10.91 -2.67 8.91
CA PRO A 134 -10.44 -1.80 7.84
C PRO A 134 -11.37 -1.71 6.63
N SER A 135 -12.33 -2.63 6.43
CA SER A 135 -13.34 -2.51 5.37
C SER A 135 -14.21 -1.25 5.47
N GLU A 136 -14.21 -0.58 6.63
CA GLU A 136 -14.91 0.70 6.83
C GLU A 136 -14.19 1.87 6.12
N PHE A 137 -12.90 1.73 5.81
CA PHE A 137 -12.13 2.79 5.19
C PHE A 137 -12.32 2.87 3.69
N PHE A 138 -12.39 4.10 3.18
CA PHE A 138 -12.42 4.34 1.75
C PHE A 138 -11.16 3.75 1.07
N GLY A 139 -11.38 2.83 0.13
CA GLY A 139 -10.32 2.14 -0.61
C GLY A 139 -9.80 0.85 0.03
N CYS A 140 -10.32 0.46 1.21
CA CYS A 140 -10.03 -0.81 1.84
C CYS A 140 -11.24 -1.74 1.69
N GLY A 141 -11.11 -2.77 0.84
CA GLY A 141 -12.13 -3.80 0.65
C GLY A 141 -11.85 -5.07 1.46
N ARG A 142 -12.57 -6.15 1.13
CA ARG A 142 -12.45 -7.46 1.79
C ARG A 142 -11.01 -7.99 1.83
N PHE A 143 -10.23 -7.77 0.77
CA PHE A 143 -8.82 -8.14 0.75
C PHE A 143 -8.00 -7.47 1.87
N ALA A 144 -8.18 -6.16 2.09
CA ALA A 144 -7.44 -5.42 3.12
C ALA A 144 -7.86 -5.87 4.53
N ALA A 145 -9.16 -6.10 4.73
CA ALA A 145 -9.73 -6.66 5.94
C ALA A 145 -9.14 -8.05 6.28
N ASP A 146 -9.20 -8.98 5.32
CA ASP A 146 -8.68 -10.35 5.51
C ASP A 146 -7.17 -10.32 5.77
N SER A 147 -6.42 -9.51 5.03
CA SER A 147 -4.99 -9.32 5.25
C SER A 147 -4.68 -8.79 6.65
N TRP A 148 -5.38 -7.74 7.10
CA TRP A 148 -5.22 -7.20 8.45
C TRP A 148 -5.57 -8.22 9.53
N ARG A 149 -6.65 -9.00 9.38
CA ARG A 149 -6.99 -10.07 10.33
C ARG A 149 -5.87 -11.09 10.44
N ILE A 150 -5.31 -11.52 9.30
CA ILE A 150 -4.23 -12.51 9.26
C ILE A 150 -2.98 -11.96 9.94
N PHE A 151 -2.51 -10.79 9.50
CA PHE A 151 -1.15 -10.29 9.78
C PHE A 151 -1.05 -9.27 10.93
N CYS A 152 -2.16 -8.65 11.33
CA CYS A 152 -2.18 -7.65 12.41
C CYS A 152 -2.91 -8.17 13.66
N ARG A 153 -3.84 -9.12 13.51
CA ARG A 153 -4.71 -9.61 14.59
C ARG A 153 -4.46 -11.07 14.99
N GLY A 154 -3.44 -11.72 14.44
CA GLY A 154 -3.08 -13.09 14.79
C GLY A 154 -3.96 -14.14 14.11
N GLY A 155 -4.71 -13.74 13.08
CA GLY A 155 -5.67 -14.60 12.39
C GLY A 155 -5.04 -15.81 11.70
N ALA A 156 -3.72 -15.84 11.48
CA ALA A 156 -3.04 -17.02 10.94
C ALA A 156 -3.28 -18.31 11.77
N ALA A 157 -3.50 -18.18 13.08
CA ALA A 157 -3.77 -19.31 13.98
C ALA A 157 -5.25 -19.77 13.94
N SER A 158 -6.18 -18.89 13.59
CA SER A 158 -7.63 -19.13 13.70
C SER A 158 -8.38 -19.19 12.36
N LEU A 159 -7.89 -18.51 11.32
CA LEU A 159 -8.56 -18.38 10.02
C LEU A 159 -8.06 -19.41 9.01
N GLY A 160 -8.99 -20.18 8.45
CA GLY A 160 -8.81 -21.12 7.34
C GLY A 160 -8.71 -20.45 5.98
N PRO A 161 -8.16 -21.14 4.95
CA PRO A 161 -8.18 -20.64 3.58
C PRO A 161 -9.59 -20.40 3.02
N ARG A 162 -10.64 -20.98 3.62
CA ARG A 162 -12.03 -20.77 3.19
C ARG A 162 -12.66 -19.51 3.82
N ASP A 163 -12.01 -18.91 4.81
CA ASP A 163 -12.51 -17.73 5.51
C ASP A 163 -12.10 -16.41 4.82
N VAL A 164 -11.21 -16.49 3.81
CA VAL A 164 -10.66 -15.34 3.08
C VAL A 164 -10.84 -15.50 1.57
N GLU A 165 -11.05 -14.38 0.87
CA GLU A 165 -11.36 -14.40 -0.57
C GLU A 165 -10.12 -14.45 -1.46
N ASP A 166 -9.03 -13.78 -1.06
CA ASP A 166 -7.86 -13.62 -1.92
C ASP A 166 -7.01 -14.91 -1.99
N ALA A 167 -6.79 -15.40 -3.21
CA ALA A 167 -6.07 -16.66 -3.44
C ALA A 167 -4.63 -16.65 -2.90
N THR A 168 -3.98 -15.49 -2.81
CA THR A 168 -2.62 -15.37 -2.24
C THR A 168 -2.65 -15.49 -0.73
N LEU A 169 -3.61 -14.84 -0.07
CA LEU A 169 -3.86 -15.00 1.37
C LEU A 169 -4.23 -16.46 1.70
N GLN A 170 -5.03 -17.11 0.86
CA GLN A 170 -5.34 -18.54 1.01
C GLN A 170 -4.10 -19.42 0.93
N ARG A 171 -3.16 -19.13 0.01
CA ARG A 171 -1.88 -19.85 -0.09
C ARG A 171 -1.03 -19.61 1.15
N TYR A 172 -0.95 -18.38 1.64
CA TYR A 172 -0.26 -18.06 2.88
C TYR A 172 -0.82 -18.85 4.06
N LEU A 173 -2.15 -18.88 4.22
CA LEU A 173 -2.83 -19.62 5.29
C LEU A 173 -2.68 -21.14 5.18
N ARG A 174 -2.51 -21.70 3.97
CA ARG A 174 -2.15 -23.11 3.78
C ARG A 174 -0.72 -23.37 4.25
N TRP A 175 0.23 -22.56 3.79
CA TRP A 175 1.64 -22.66 4.19
C TRP A 175 1.82 -22.51 5.70
N ALA A 176 1.18 -21.52 6.32
CA ALA A 176 1.31 -21.25 7.76
C ALA A 176 0.85 -22.43 8.63
N ARG A 177 0.00 -23.32 8.09
CA ARG A 177 -0.45 -24.54 8.77
C ARG A 177 0.45 -25.74 8.56
N THR A 178 0.88 -25.94 7.31
CA THR A 178 1.54 -27.19 6.90
C THR A 178 3.07 -27.07 6.93
N GLY A 179 3.61 -25.85 6.95
CA GLY A 179 5.02 -25.56 6.71
C GLY A 179 5.49 -25.88 5.29
N ALA A 180 4.64 -26.47 4.45
CA ALA A 180 5.01 -26.87 3.10
C ALA A 180 4.96 -25.67 2.16
N ALA A 181 6.11 -25.32 1.57
CA ALA A 181 6.20 -24.31 0.54
C ALA A 181 5.36 -24.76 -0.66
N ASP A 182 4.23 -24.09 -0.88
CA ASP A 182 3.43 -24.23 -2.11
C ASP A 182 4.26 -23.57 -3.23
N THR A 183 5.24 -24.32 -3.77
CA THR A 183 6.15 -23.84 -4.82
C THR A 183 5.28 -23.30 -5.95
N PRO A 184 5.34 -21.99 -6.26
CA PRO A 184 4.52 -21.46 -7.33
C PRO A 184 4.93 -22.16 -8.62
N ALA A 185 3.96 -22.81 -9.28
CA ALA A 185 4.17 -23.28 -10.64
C ALA A 185 4.72 -22.12 -11.49
N PRO A 186 5.76 -22.33 -12.29
CA PRO A 186 6.36 -21.26 -13.08
C PRO A 186 5.28 -20.60 -13.94
N LYS A 187 5.14 -19.27 -13.81
CA LYS A 187 4.22 -18.49 -14.66
C LYS A 187 4.54 -18.83 -16.12
N PRO A 188 3.55 -19.22 -16.94
CA PRO A 188 3.80 -19.55 -18.34
C PRO A 188 4.50 -18.35 -18.99
N ARG A 189 5.68 -18.59 -19.57
CA ARG A 189 6.38 -17.59 -20.36
C ARG A 189 5.44 -17.17 -21.48
N ARG A 190 4.90 -15.95 -21.39
CA ARG A 190 4.12 -15.36 -22.47
C ARG A 190 5.07 -15.24 -23.66
N ASN A 191 4.91 -16.14 -24.63
CA ASN A 191 5.71 -16.13 -25.86
C ASN A 191 5.59 -14.73 -26.46
N ARG A 192 6.69 -13.99 -26.40
CA ARG A 192 6.82 -12.72 -27.11
C ARG A 192 6.93 -13.10 -28.58
N ALA A 193 5.81 -13.07 -29.28
CA ALA A 193 5.81 -13.21 -30.73
C ALA A 193 6.82 -12.20 -31.30
N ALA A 194 7.75 -12.71 -32.11
CA ALA A 194 8.71 -11.87 -32.82
C ALA A 194 7.97 -10.83 -33.66
N PRO A 195 8.45 -9.58 -33.74
CA PRO A 195 7.84 -8.60 -34.64
C PRO A 195 8.03 -9.08 -36.08
N ALA A 196 6.91 -9.27 -36.78
CA ALA A 196 6.90 -9.53 -38.21
C ALA A 196 7.25 -8.25 -38.98
N GLY A 197 8.24 -8.36 -39.88
CA GLY A 197 8.34 -7.54 -41.09
C GLY A 197 8.90 -6.12 -40.96
N ALA A 198 10.22 -5.99 -41.08
CA ALA A 198 10.85 -4.76 -41.56
C ALA A 198 10.79 -4.73 -43.10
N ALA A 199 9.85 -4.00 -43.68
CA ALA A 199 9.83 -3.71 -45.11
C ALA A 199 10.65 -2.44 -45.40
N ALA A 200 11.58 -2.58 -46.34
CA ALA A 200 12.57 -1.59 -46.74
C ALA A 200 11.95 -0.30 -47.32
N ALA A 201 12.31 0.85 -46.76
CA ALA A 201 12.07 2.16 -47.35
C ALA A 201 13.35 2.70 -48.02
N LYS A 202 13.28 2.88 -49.34
CA LYS A 202 14.36 3.41 -50.20
C LYS A 202 14.71 4.86 -49.84
N ARG A 203 16.01 5.15 -49.74
CA ARG A 203 16.60 6.49 -49.66
C ARG A 203 16.30 7.29 -50.93
N ARG A 204 15.84 8.54 -50.79
CA ARG A 204 16.04 9.59 -51.80
C ARG A 204 16.54 10.86 -51.12
N ALA A 205 17.64 11.38 -51.66
CA ALA A 205 18.31 12.60 -51.24
C ALA A 205 17.57 13.84 -51.73
N GLY A 206 17.62 14.94 -50.96
CA GLY A 206 17.07 16.23 -51.38
C GLY A 206 17.27 17.37 -50.39
N ARG A 207 18.44 18.03 -50.51
CA ARG A 207 18.72 19.48 -50.38
C ARG A 207 18.41 20.24 -49.07
N ALA A 208 19.42 20.99 -48.62
CA ALA A 208 19.48 21.80 -47.39
C ALA A 208 19.07 23.28 -47.56
N ARG A 209 18.60 23.90 -46.45
CA ARG A 209 18.83 25.27 -45.88
C ARG A 209 17.54 25.92 -45.32
N PRO A 210 17.63 26.96 -44.45
CA PRO A 210 18.39 27.06 -43.20
C PRO A 210 17.50 27.54 -42.00
N ALA A 211 18.11 27.69 -40.84
CA ALA A 211 17.52 27.98 -39.53
C ALA A 211 16.78 29.34 -39.40
N ARG A 212 15.76 29.35 -38.51
CA ARG A 212 15.31 30.54 -37.77
C ARG A 212 15.07 30.19 -36.30
N ASN A 213 15.74 30.93 -35.43
CA ASN A 213 15.50 31.01 -33.99
C ASN A 213 14.16 31.68 -33.70
N THR A 214 13.43 31.20 -32.68
CA THR A 214 13.02 32.02 -31.52
C THR A 214 12.50 31.12 -30.38
N PRO A 215 12.63 31.55 -29.10
CA PRO A 215 12.41 30.74 -27.91
C PRO A 215 10.98 30.90 -27.38
N GLU A 216 10.39 29.89 -26.72
CA GLU A 216 9.35 30.14 -25.71
C GLU A 216 9.16 28.99 -24.70
N LEU A 217 9.11 29.44 -23.44
CA LEU A 217 8.37 28.99 -22.27
C LEU A 217 8.39 27.52 -21.80
N ARG A 218 9.07 27.38 -20.65
CA ARG A 218 8.55 26.85 -19.38
C ARG A 218 7.25 26.03 -19.50
N SER A 219 7.42 24.72 -19.58
CA SER A 219 6.37 23.79 -19.15
C SER A 219 6.73 23.28 -17.76
N ALA A 220 5.80 23.52 -16.83
CA ALA A 220 5.80 22.98 -15.50
C ALA A 220 6.07 21.47 -15.54
N ARG A 221 7.02 21.02 -14.72
CA ARG A 221 7.19 19.61 -14.40
C ARG A 221 5.95 19.17 -13.62
N ARG A 222 4.89 18.82 -14.34
CA ARG A 222 3.98 17.78 -13.86
C ARG A 222 4.80 16.50 -13.91
N CYS A 223 4.75 15.77 -12.80
CA CYS A 223 5.24 14.41 -12.73
C CYS A 223 4.83 13.66 -14.00
#